data_AF-A0AB34QHN8-F1
#
_entry.id   AF-A0AB34QHN8-F1
#
_cell.length_a   1.000
_cell.length_b   1.000
_cell.length_c   1.000
_cell.angle_alpha   90.00
_cell.angle_beta   90.00
_cell.angle_gamma   90.00
#
_symmetry.space_group_name_H-M   'P 1'
#
loop_
_entity.id
_entity.type
_entity.pdbx_description
1 polymer ?
#
loop_
_entity_poly.entity_id
_entity_poly.type
_entity_poly.pdbx_seq_one_letter_code
_entity_poly.pdbx_strand_id
1 'polypeptide(L)'
;MLVRGTGASPLIGWGDVGLSARLDAVSVTMLLLVAFIGWIVVRYARTYLDGEARQGYFTGWLCMALAAVLLLVQAGNLVQVVVAWIATSIAMHRLLLFYPERVEAQRAARKKRVFSTTGGLALTCAAALIWKSMGTTDIATINTLAARGQHSWALVAAAALIALAAVLKSAQFPTHGWLTEMMEAPTPVSALLHAGVVNGGGFLLIRFADLMLAAPGVLAVLAMLGGFTALFGALVMLTQPAVKTSLAWSTVAQMGFMMLQCGLALFPLALLHIVAHSLYKAHAFLASGGAVEQVAAIRRPGPVAVPNGSAVGRAFLIALAIYLGIGTAFGFTFGFGHKSPQALALGAILIFGVAYLLAQGLADAAPRPLTRRTAIYASAAAIGYFALQTAAEWLTAGVLPATPAPGRLEWTLMTLAVLSFGLVAVAQALFPLWASHPAAAGLRVHLSNGLYANATIDRLLGGWSVRKTS
;
A
#
# COMPACT_ATOMS: atom_id res chain seq x y z
N MET A 1 -21.74 -11.98 15.77
CA MET A 1 -22.27 -11.58 14.44
C MET A 1 -21.14 -11.09 13.52
N LEU A 2 -20.31 -10.10 13.91
CA LEU A 2 -19.23 -9.52 13.08
C LEU A 2 -18.09 -10.47 12.65
N VAL A 3 -17.79 -11.51 13.46
CA VAL A 3 -16.71 -12.49 13.17
C VAL A 3 -17.21 -13.69 12.34
N ARG A 4 -18.53 -13.82 12.14
CA ARG A 4 -19.13 -15.00 11.49
C ARG A 4 -20.03 -14.66 10.29
N GLY A 5 -20.11 -13.40 9.89
CA GLY A 5 -20.97 -12.98 8.78
C GLY A 5 -20.98 -11.47 8.57
N THR A 6 -21.71 -11.04 7.54
CA THR A 6 -21.80 -9.64 7.13
C THR A 6 -23.05 -9.01 7.75
N GLY A 7 -22.88 -8.03 8.63
CA GLY A 7 -24.00 -7.19 9.07
C GLY A 7 -24.25 -6.10 8.04
N ALA A 8 -25.39 -6.14 7.34
CA ALA A 8 -25.79 -5.07 6.42
C ALA A 8 -27.04 -4.37 6.99
N SER A 9 -27.02 -3.04 7.05
CA SER A 9 -28.23 -2.27 7.30
C SER A 9 -29.14 -2.32 6.07
N PRO A 10 -30.46 -2.13 6.24
CA PRO A 10 -31.32 -1.84 5.09
C PRO A 10 -30.82 -0.59 4.35
N LEU A 11 -31.12 -0.52 3.05
CA LEU A 11 -30.84 0.65 2.24
C LEU A 11 -31.81 1.77 2.62
N ILE A 12 -31.27 2.88 3.09
CA ILE A 12 -32.01 4.12 3.32
C ILE A 12 -31.85 4.98 2.06
N GLY A 13 -32.85 4.98 1.19
CA GLY A 13 -32.78 5.68 -0.09
C GLY A 13 -33.97 5.38 -1.01
N TRP A 14 -33.78 5.57 -2.31
CA TRP A 14 -34.81 5.36 -3.33
C TRP A 14 -34.27 4.45 -4.44
N GLY A 15 -34.98 3.34 -4.68
CA GLY A 15 -34.51 2.28 -5.59
C GLY A 15 -33.20 1.65 -5.10
N ASP A 16 -32.24 1.45 -6.00
CA ASP A 16 -30.90 0.92 -5.71
C ASP A 16 -29.89 1.99 -5.24
N VAL A 17 -30.36 3.21 -4.96
CA VAL A 17 -29.52 4.37 -4.60
C VAL A 17 -29.85 4.82 -3.19
N GLY A 18 -28.85 4.81 -2.31
CA GLY A 18 -29.03 5.24 -0.92
C GLY A 18 -27.82 4.98 -0.04
N LEU A 19 -28.02 5.14 1.26
CA LEU A 19 -27.04 4.82 2.29
C LEU A 19 -27.33 3.44 2.86
N SER A 20 -26.32 2.57 2.82
CA SER A 20 -26.32 1.30 3.55
C SER A 20 -24.98 1.10 4.24
N ALA A 21 -25.03 0.64 5.48
CA ALA A 21 -23.86 0.32 6.27
C ALA A 21 -23.59 -1.18 6.21
N ARG A 22 -22.43 -1.56 5.70
CA ARG A 22 -21.92 -2.93 5.76
C ARG A 22 -20.80 -3.01 6.79
N LEU A 23 -21.02 -3.83 7.81
CA LEU A 23 -20.09 -4.13 8.89
C LEU A 23 -19.74 -5.62 8.86
N ASP A 24 -18.55 -5.90 8.35
CA ASP A 24 -17.88 -7.20 8.40
C ASP A 24 -16.46 -7.01 8.95
N ALA A 25 -15.70 -8.10 9.08
CA ALA A 25 -14.32 -8.05 9.54
C ALA A 25 -13.47 -7.00 8.80
N VAL A 26 -13.60 -6.90 7.47
CA VAL A 26 -12.88 -5.92 6.65
C VAL A 26 -13.30 -4.48 6.99
N SER A 27 -14.61 -4.20 7.05
CA SER A 27 -15.13 -2.88 7.41
C SER A 27 -14.69 -2.46 8.80
N VAL A 28 -14.80 -3.34 9.80
CA VAL A 28 -14.49 -3.02 11.19
C VAL A 28 -12.99 -2.75 11.36
N THR A 29 -12.14 -3.59 10.79
CA THR A 29 -10.67 -3.37 10.81
C THR A 29 -10.31 -2.03 10.19
N MET A 30 -10.89 -1.71 9.02
CA MET A 30 -10.64 -0.43 8.37
C MET A 30 -11.23 0.76 9.15
N LEU A 31 -12.42 0.62 9.71
CA LEU A 31 -13.07 1.68 10.50
C LEU A 31 -12.22 2.04 11.72
N LEU A 32 -11.75 1.04 12.46
CA LEU A 32 -10.89 1.23 13.63
C LEU A 32 -9.56 1.88 13.23
N LEU A 33 -8.95 1.42 12.13
CA LEU A 33 -7.70 1.98 11.61
C LEU A 33 -7.86 3.45 11.21
N VAL A 34 -8.87 3.77 10.40
CA VAL A 34 -9.14 5.12 9.88
C VAL A 34 -9.47 6.06 11.05
N ALA A 35 -10.31 5.62 11.99
CA ALA A 35 -10.68 6.42 13.16
C ALA A 35 -9.47 6.69 14.08
N PHE A 36 -8.65 5.66 14.34
CA PHE A 36 -7.45 5.78 15.16
C PHE A 36 -6.42 6.74 14.57
N ILE A 37 -6.04 6.55 13.30
CA ILE A 37 -5.10 7.44 12.62
C ILE A 37 -5.71 8.82 12.45
N GLY A 38 -6.99 8.92 12.09
CA GLY A 38 -7.70 10.19 11.94
C GLY A 38 -7.68 11.02 13.20
N TRP A 39 -7.93 10.40 14.37
CA TRP A 39 -7.82 11.07 15.66
C TRP A 39 -6.42 11.63 15.93
N ILE A 40 -5.37 10.85 15.67
CA ILE A 40 -3.97 11.30 15.80
C ILE A 40 -3.68 12.46 14.86
N VAL A 41 -4.07 12.35 13.58
CA VAL A 41 -3.80 13.36 12.55
C VAL A 41 -4.52 14.67 12.85
N VAL A 42 -5.78 14.63 13.30
CA VAL A 42 -6.53 15.84 13.69
C VAL A 42 -5.86 16.55 14.88
N ARG A 43 -5.44 15.79 15.90
CA ARG A 43 -4.72 16.37 17.06
C ARG A 43 -3.39 16.97 16.65
N TYR A 44 -2.61 16.26 15.84
CA TYR A 44 -1.33 16.74 15.33
C TYR A 44 -1.51 18.00 14.47
N ALA A 45 -2.50 18.02 13.58
CA ALA A 45 -2.79 19.15 12.70
C ALA A 45 -3.13 20.43 13.48
N ARG A 46 -3.83 20.31 14.62
CA ARG A 46 -4.16 21.45 15.48
C ARG A 46 -2.90 22.20 15.93
N THR A 47 -1.90 21.48 16.45
CA THR A 47 -0.64 22.07 16.90
C THR A 47 0.26 22.47 15.73
N TYR A 48 0.29 21.67 14.67
CA TYR A 48 1.14 21.91 13.50
C TYR A 48 0.76 23.19 12.73
N LEU A 49 -0.52 23.54 12.70
CA LEU A 49 -1.05 24.73 12.00
C LEU A 49 -1.49 25.83 12.96
N ASP A 50 -0.98 25.82 14.20
CA ASP A 50 -1.30 26.89 15.14
C ASP A 50 -0.70 28.22 14.65
N GLY A 51 -1.51 29.28 14.61
CA GLY A 51 -1.14 30.57 14.03
C GLY A 51 -1.25 30.69 12.51
N GLU A 52 -1.57 29.62 11.77
CA GLU A 52 -1.81 29.69 10.32
C GLU A 52 -3.18 30.29 9.98
N ALA A 53 -3.22 31.31 9.12
CA ALA A 53 -4.46 32.03 8.77
C ALA A 53 -5.57 31.12 8.19
N ARG A 54 -5.18 30.00 7.55
CA ARG A 54 -6.11 29.05 6.92
C ARG A 54 -6.36 27.78 7.74
N GLN A 55 -6.03 27.76 9.04
CA GLN A 55 -6.18 26.58 9.91
C GLN A 55 -7.62 26.01 9.90
N GLY A 56 -8.64 26.86 9.96
CA GLY A 56 -10.06 26.44 9.91
C GLY A 56 -10.43 25.76 8.58
N TYR A 57 -9.96 26.31 7.46
CA TYR A 57 -10.11 25.72 6.12
C TYR A 57 -9.46 24.33 6.06
N PHE A 58 -8.23 24.19 6.56
CA PHE A 58 -7.54 22.91 6.60
C PHE A 58 -8.30 21.87 7.42
N THR A 59 -8.73 22.26 8.62
CA THR A 59 -9.43 21.37 9.55
C THR A 59 -10.74 20.87 8.96
N GLY A 60 -11.53 21.74 8.32
CA GLY A 60 -12.77 21.36 7.65
C GLY A 60 -12.54 20.32 6.55
N TRP A 61 -11.55 20.53 5.67
CA TRP A 61 -11.24 19.58 4.60
C TRP A 61 -10.58 18.29 5.10
N LEU A 62 -9.83 18.35 6.20
CA LEU A 62 -9.28 17.16 6.87
C LEU A 62 -10.41 16.29 7.41
N CYS A 63 -11.37 16.88 8.14
CA CYS A 63 -12.55 16.17 8.63
C CYS A 63 -13.41 15.63 7.49
N MET A 64 -13.61 16.39 6.41
CA MET A 64 -14.32 15.93 5.22
C MET A 64 -13.62 14.74 4.56
N ALA A 65 -12.29 14.75 4.46
CA ALA A 65 -11.53 13.64 3.92
C ALA A 65 -11.67 12.37 4.78
N LEU A 66 -11.57 12.51 6.11
CA LEU A 66 -11.78 11.41 7.05
C LEU A 66 -13.21 10.86 6.97
N ALA A 67 -14.22 11.74 6.95
CA ALA A 67 -15.62 11.35 6.80
C ALA A 67 -15.87 10.60 5.48
N ALA A 68 -15.26 11.05 4.37
CA ALA A 68 -15.38 10.38 3.08
C ALA A 68 -14.73 8.98 3.07
N VAL A 69 -13.57 8.82 3.72
CA VAL A 69 -12.93 7.50 3.87
C VAL A 69 -13.75 6.60 4.80
N LEU A 70 -14.27 7.12 5.90
CA LEU A 70 -15.16 6.38 6.81
C LEU A 70 -16.45 5.94 6.12
N LEU A 71 -17.01 6.79 5.24
CA LEU A 71 -18.16 6.45 4.41
C LEU A 71 -17.83 5.35 3.39
N LEU A 72 -16.65 5.41 2.78
CA LEU A 72 -16.17 4.41 1.82
C LEU A 72 -16.03 3.03 2.48
N VAL A 73 -15.44 2.97 3.69
CA VAL A 73 -15.17 1.68 4.35
C VAL A 73 -16.42 0.99 4.88
N GLN A 74 -17.48 1.77 5.14
CA GLN A 74 -18.78 1.28 5.60
C GLN A 74 -19.78 1.08 4.47
N ALA A 75 -19.45 1.41 3.22
CA ALA A 75 -20.39 1.36 2.11
C ALA A 75 -20.90 -0.07 1.87
N GLY A 76 -22.22 -0.25 1.97
CA GLY A 76 -22.89 -1.52 1.64
C GLY A 76 -23.29 -1.62 0.18
N ASN A 77 -23.36 -0.51 -0.54
CA ASN A 77 -23.72 -0.49 -1.96
C ASN A 77 -22.69 0.26 -2.83
N LEU A 78 -22.71 -0.07 -4.11
CA LEU A 78 -21.74 0.36 -5.11
C LEU A 78 -21.83 1.86 -5.44
N VAL A 79 -23.03 2.46 -5.38
CA VAL A 79 -23.21 3.89 -5.61
C VAL A 79 -22.56 4.69 -4.47
N GLN A 80 -22.76 4.26 -3.23
CA GLN A 80 -22.12 4.85 -2.06
C GLN A 80 -20.60 4.75 -2.14
N VAL A 81 -20.04 3.63 -2.63
CA VAL A 81 -18.61 3.48 -2.90
C VAL A 81 -18.11 4.55 -3.89
N VAL A 82 -18.80 4.73 -5.03
CA VAL A 82 -18.44 5.74 -6.04
C VAL A 82 -18.47 7.15 -5.45
N VAL A 83 -19.53 7.50 -4.73
CA VAL A 83 -19.68 8.83 -4.11
C VAL A 83 -18.55 9.08 -3.10
N ALA A 84 -18.31 8.14 -2.19
CA ALA A 84 -17.26 8.26 -1.18
C ALA A 84 -15.85 8.33 -1.80
N TRP A 85 -15.61 7.59 -2.89
CA TRP A 85 -14.37 7.61 -3.65
C TRP A 85 -14.07 8.98 -4.28
N ILE A 86 -15.10 9.58 -4.90
CA ILE A 86 -15.01 10.93 -5.50
C ILE A 86 -14.84 11.98 -4.40
N ALA A 87 -15.63 11.90 -3.32
CA ALA A 87 -15.55 12.82 -2.18
C ALA A 87 -14.16 12.83 -1.55
N THR A 88 -13.56 11.66 -1.33
CA THR A 88 -12.19 11.52 -0.84
C THR A 88 -11.18 12.21 -1.79
N SER A 89 -11.39 12.08 -3.11
CA SER A 89 -10.53 12.70 -4.12
C SER A 89 -10.64 14.22 -4.14
N ILE A 90 -11.85 14.76 -3.96
CA ILE A 90 -12.11 16.20 -3.87
C ILE A 90 -11.47 16.77 -2.60
N ALA A 91 -11.74 16.18 -1.43
CA ALA A 91 -11.20 16.66 -0.16
C ALA A 91 -9.67 16.68 -0.16
N MET A 92 -9.04 15.61 -0.65
CA MET A 92 -7.58 15.56 -0.81
C MET A 92 -7.04 16.58 -1.81
N HIS A 93 -7.81 16.99 -2.82
CA HIS A 93 -7.36 18.01 -3.79
C HIS A 93 -7.35 19.39 -3.13
N ARG A 94 -8.34 19.67 -2.27
CA ARG A 94 -8.40 20.90 -1.47
C ARG A 94 -7.28 20.97 -0.43
N LEU A 95 -6.97 19.87 0.23
CA LEU A 95 -5.85 19.78 1.19
C LEU A 95 -4.48 19.96 0.54
N LEU A 96 -4.29 19.44 -0.68
CA LEU A 96 -3.04 19.64 -1.42
C LEU A 96 -2.84 21.11 -1.83
N LEU A 97 -3.92 21.84 -2.12
CA LEU A 97 -3.91 23.27 -2.44
C LEU A 97 -4.07 24.16 -1.19
N PHE A 98 -3.52 23.72 -0.05
CA PHE A 98 -3.46 24.54 1.15
C PHE A 98 -2.59 25.79 0.94
N TYR A 99 -1.48 25.66 0.21
CA TYR A 99 -0.62 26.74 -0.27
C TYR A 99 -0.79 26.92 -1.80
N PRO A 100 -1.89 27.54 -2.27
CA PRO A 100 -2.26 27.58 -3.68
C PRO A 100 -1.30 28.41 -4.54
N GLU A 101 -0.53 29.31 -3.94
CA GLU A 101 0.47 30.15 -4.60
C GLU A 101 1.72 29.36 -5.06
N ARG A 102 1.97 28.18 -4.47
CA ARG A 102 3.12 27.35 -4.84
C ARG A 102 2.87 26.61 -6.16
N VAL A 103 3.76 26.83 -7.12
CA VAL A 103 3.66 26.25 -8.47
C VAL A 103 3.74 24.72 -8.41
N GLU A 104 4.58 24.20 -7.53
CA GLU A 104 4.77 22.77 -7.29
C GLU A 104 3.46 22.13 -6.77
N ALA A 105 2.77 22.79 -5.84
CA ALA A 105 1.48 22.33 -5.32
C ALA A 105 0.40 22.33 -6.42
N GLN A 106 0.36 23.36 -7.28
CA GLN A 106 -0.56 23.41 -8.41
C GLN A 106 -0.29 22.29 -9.43
N ARG A 107 0.97 22.02 -9.76
CA ARG A 107 1.38 20.94 -10.68
C ARG A 107 0.96 19.58 -10.15
N ALA A 108 1.29 19.29 -8.88
CA ALA A 108 0.90 18.05 -8.22
C ALA A 108 -0.63 17.90 -8.17
N ALA A 109 -1.35 18.99 -7.86
CA ALA A 109 -2.82 18.97 -7.76
C ALA A 109 -3.50 18.69 -9.09
N ARG A 110 -2.97 19.25 -10.18
CA ARG A 110 -3.45 19.00 -11.54
C ARG A 110 -3.23 17.55 -11.96
N LYS A 111 -2.03 17.02 -11.75
CA LYS A 111 -1.68 15.62 -12.02
C LYS A 111 -2.60 14.66 -11.25
N LYS A 112 -2.72 14.90 -9.95
CA LYS A 112 -3.62 14.15 -9.07
C LYS A 112 -5.07 14.24 -9.53
N ARG A 113 -5.56 15.42 -9.96
CA ARG A 113 -6.93 15.59 -10.46
C ARG A 113 -7.18 14.67 -11.65
N VAL A 114 -6.30 14.66 -12.65
CA VAL A 114 -6.46 13.82 -13.85
C VAL A 114 -6.56 12.34 -13.48
N PHE A 115 -5.63 11.81 -12.69
CA PHE A 115 -5.65 10.40 -12.32
C PHE A 115 -6.84 10.06 -11.40
N SER A 116 -7.18 10.93 -10.44
CA SER A 116 -8.32 10.69 -9.56
C SER A 116 -9.66 10.75 -10.29
N THR A 117 -9.82 11.64 -11.27
CA THR A 117 -11.01 11.71 -12.11
C THR A 117 -11.10 10.49 -13.02
N THR A 118 -9.99 10.08 -13.64
CA THR A 118 -9.96 8.87 -14.48
C THR A 118 -10.32 7.62 -13.67
N GLY A 119 -9.77 7.48 -12.46
CA GLY A 119 -10.12 6.37 -11.57
C GLY A 119 -11.58 6.45 -11.08
N GLY A 120 -12.10 7.65 -10.82
CA GLY A 120 -13.52 7.85 -10.49
C GLY A 120 -14.45 7.43 -11.64
N LEU A 121 -14.15 7.86 -12.87
CA LEU A 121 -14.90 7.46 -14.07
C LEU A 121 -14.83 5.95 -14.32
N ALA A 122 -13.64 5.34 -14.19
CA ALA A 122 -13.49 3.89 -14.32
C ALA A 122 -14.38 3.15 -13.31
N LEU A 123 -14.38 3.58 -12.05
CA LEU A 123 -15.21 3.00 -11.00
C LEU A 123 -16.72 3.21 -11.26
N THR A 124 -17.12 4.38 -11.75
CA THR A 124 -18.51 4.64 -12.17
C THR A 124 -18.93 3.74 -13.33
N CYS A 125 -18.07 3.55 -14.33
CA CYS A 125 -18.34 2.63 -15.44
C CYS A 125 -18.42 1.17 -14.97
N ALA A 126 -17.52 0.74 -14.07
CA ALA A 126 -17.61 -0.57 -13.44
C ALA A 126 -18.94 -0.75 -12.71
N ALA A 127 -19.37 0.28 -11.98
CA ALA A 127 -20.63 0.27 -11.27
C ALA A 127 -21.84 0.07 -12.19
N ALA A 128 -21.88 0.79 -13.31
CA ALA A 128 -22.93 0.64 -14.31
C ALA A 128 -22.94 -0.76 -14.95
N LEU A 129 -21.76 -1.33 -15.25
CA LEU A 129 -21.66 -2.68 -15.82
C LEU A 129 -22.12 -3.76 -14.83
N ILE A 130 -21.73 -3.65 -13.56
CA ILE A 130 -22.15 -4.59 -12.51
C ILE A 130 -23.66 -4.51 -12.31
N TRP A 131 -24.21 -3.30 -12.18
CA TRP A 131 -25.65 -3.12 -12.02
C TRP A 131 -26.43 -3.68 -13.21
N LYS A 132 -25.99 -3.41 -14.45
CA LYS A 132 -26.62 -3.95 -15.66
C LYS A 132 -26.54 -5.48 -15.74
N SER A 133 -25.43 -6.09 -15.28
CA SER A 133 -25.23 -7.54 -15.37
C SER A 133 -25.89 -8.31 -14.23
N MET A 134 -25.96 -7.74 -13.03
CA MET A 134 -26.42 -8.43 -11.81
C MET A 134 -27.77 -7.93 -11.30
N GLY A 135 -28.27 -6.80 -11.80
CA GLY A 135 -29.53 -6.19 -11.36
C GLY A 135 -29.51 -5.67 -9.92
N THR A 136 -28.33 -5.45 -9.33
CA THR A 136 -28.20 -4.98 -7.94
C THR A 136 -26.97 -4.09 -7.76
N THR A 137 -27.02 -3.18 -6.78
CA THR A 137 -25.88 -2.41 -6.29
C THR A 137 -25.36 -2.90 -4.94
N ASP A 138 -26.00 -3.89 -4.32
CA ASP A 138 -25.60 -4.44 -3.02
C ASP A 138 -24.33 -5.29 -3.14
N ILE A 139 -23.30 -4.91 -2.40
CA ILE A 139 -21.97 -5.52 -2.51
C ILE A 139 -21.98 -6.97 -2.01
N ALA A 140 -22.80 -7.30 -1.00
CA ALA A 140 -22.90 -8.66 -0.48
C ALA A 140 -23.48 -9.61 -1.53
N THR A 141 -24.56 -9.17 -2.18
CA THR A 141 -25.22 -9.88 -3.27
C THR A 141 -24.28 -10.02 -4.46
N ILE A 142 -23.60 -8.94 -4.88
CA ILE A 142 -22.62 -8.98 -5.99
C ILE A 142 -21.55 -10.04 -5.76
N ASN A 143 -20.91 -10.06 -4.58
CA ASN A 143 -19.88 -11.05 -4.27
C ASN A 143 -20.44 -12.47 -4.21
N THR A 144 -21.64 -12.66 -3.65
CA THR A 144 -22.30 -13.97 -3.59
C THR A 144 -22.62 -14.52 -4.99
N LEU A 145 -23.11 -13.66 -5.88
CA LEU A 145 -23.41 -14.02 -7.27
C LEU A 145 -22.13 -14.36 -8.05
N ALA A 146 -21.07 -13.58 -7.88
CA ALA A 146 -19.76 -13.85 -8.47
C ALA A 146 -19.19 -15.20 -8.00
N ALA A 147 -19.27 -15.49 -6.70
CA ALA A 147 -18.81 -16.76 -6.12
C ALA A 147 -19.61 -17.98 -6.61
N ARG A 148 -20.89 -17.81 -6.98
CA ARG A 148 -21.75 -18.86 -7.55
C ARG A 148 -21.51 -19.11 -9.04
N GLY A 149 -20.51 -18.46 -9.63
CA GLY A 149 -20.13 -18.71 -11.02
C GLY A 149 -20.86 -17.84 -12.05
N GLN A 150 -21.50 -16.75 -11.63
CA GLN A 150 -22.01 -15.77 -12.60
C GLN A 150 -20.83 -15.04 -13.24
N HIS A 151 -20.46 -15.51 -14.42
CA HIS A 151 -19.35 -14.99 -15.20
C HIS A 151 -19.88 -14.43 -16.52
N SER A 152 -19.47 -13.21 -16.84
CA SER A 152 -19.73 -12.58 -18.13
C SER A 152 -18.54 -11.71 -18.52
N TRP A 153 -18.37 -11.47 -19.82
CA TRP A 153 -17.33 -10.56 -20.30
C TRP A 153 -17.49 -9.14 -19.69
N ALA A 154 -18.74 -8.73 -19.42
CA ALA A 154 -19.05 -7.44 -18.80
C ALA A 154 -18.55 -7.36 -17.35
N LEU A 155 -18.64 -8.46 -16.59
CA LEU A 155 -18.11 -8.54 -15.23
C LEU A 155 -16.59 -8.57 -15.20
N VAL A 156 -15.95 -9.23 -16.17
CA VAL A 156 -14.48 -9.17 -16.33
C VAL A 156 -14.03 -7.74 -16.67
N ALA A 157 -14.75 -7.05 -17.55
CA ALA A 157 -14.50 -5.64 -17.85
C ALA A 157 -14.72 -4.75 -16.62
N ALA A 158 -15.74 -5.00 -15.81
CA ALA A 158 -15.97 -4.28 -14.56
C ALA A 158 -14.84 -4.52 -13.54
N ALA A 159 -14.37 -5.76 -13.38
CA ALA A 159 -13.21 -6.09 -12.54
C ALA A 159 -11.94 -5.38 -13.03
N ALA A 160 -11.71 -5.31 -14.35
CA ALA A 160 -10.59 -4.57 -14.92
C ALA A 160 -10.68 -3.05 -14.65
N LEU A 161 -11.88 -2.47 -14.71
CA LEU A 161 -12.13 -1.06 -14.38
C LEU A 161 -11.97 -0.77 -12.87
N ILE A 162 -12.39 -1.69 -11.99
CA ILE A 162 -12.11 -1.63 -10.55
C ILE A 162 -10.60 -1.68 -10.31
N ALA A 163 -9.88 -2.59 -10.97
CA ALA A 163 -8.43 -2.69 -10.90
C ALA A 163 -7.73 -1.42 -11.38
N LEU A 164 -8.19 -0.82 -12.49
CA LEU A 164 -7.69 0.46 -12.97
C LEU A 164 -7.90 1.58 -11.94
N ALA A 165 -9.08 1.66 -11.33
CA ALA A 165 -9.35 2.63 -10.28
C ALA A 165 -8.40 2.44 -9.08
N ALA A 166 -8.18 1.18 -8.66
CA ALA A 166 -7.25 0.84 -7.58
C ALA A 166 -5.80 1.23 -7.90
N VAL A 167 -5.32 0.91 -9.11
CA VAL A 167 -3.97 1.22 -9.61
C VAL A 167 -3.71 2.73 -9.60
N LEU A 168 -4.67 3.52 -10.10
CA LEU A 168 -4.55 4.99 -10.15
C LEU A 168 -4.58 5.61 -8.74
N LYS A 169 -5.42 5.09 -7.83
CA LYS A 169 -5.55 5.59 -6.46
C LYS A 169 -4.38 5.21 -5.55
N SER A 170 -3.71 4.09 -5.82
CA SER A 170 -2.57 3.61 -5.04
C SER A 170 -1.23 3.95 -5.68
N ALA A 171 -1.18 4.98 -6.54
CA ALA A 171 0.04 5.58 -7.07
C ALA A 171 0.98 4.55 -7.74
N GLN A 172 0.42 3.61 -8.49
CA GLN A 172 1.20 2.59 -9.19
C GLN A 172 1.97 3.18 -10.38
N PHE A 173 3.02 2.50 -10.86
CA PHE A 173 3.71 2.93 -12.07
C PHE A 173 2.77 2.96 -13.28
N PRO A 174 2.83 3.96 -14.19
CA PRO A 174 3.67 5.16 -14.18
C PRO A 174 3.03 6.36 -13.46
N THR A 175 1.89 6.19 -12.81
CA THR A 175 1.09 7.27 -12.19
C THR A 175 1.56 7.70 -10.80
N HIS A 176 2.60 7.08 -10.25
CA HIS A 176 3.17 7.37 -8.93
C HIS A 176 3.50 8.85 -8.67
N GLY A 177 3.76 9.61 -9.74
CA GLY A 177 4.09 11.04 -9.70
C GLY A 177 3.15 11.90 -8.87
N TRP A 178 1.84 11.61 -8.88
CA TRP A 178 0.90 12.41 -8.10
C TRP A 178 1.13 12.29 -6.59
N LEU A 179 1.71 11.18 -6.11
CA LEU A 179 2.01 10.94 -4.70
C LEU A 179 3.40 11.49 -4.33
N THR A 180 4.40 11.24 -5.18
CA THR A 180 5.79 11.67 -4.92
C THR A 180 5.94 13.19 -4.91
N GLU A 181 5.04 13.91 -5.59
CA GLU A 181 5.03 15.38 -5.64
C GLU A 181 4.13 16.04 -4.58
N MET A 182 3.43 15.29 -3.72
CA MET A 182 2.61 15.88 -2.65
C MET A 182 3.43 16.45 -1.48
N MET A 183 4.75 16.61 -1.63
CA MET A 183 5.62 17.03 -0.53
C MET A 183 5.37 18.48 -0.09
N GLU A 184 4.72 19.29 -0.93
CA GLU A 184 4.27 20.65 -0.61
C GLU A 184 3.07 20.71 0.33
N ALA A 185 2.31 19.61 0.46
CA ALA A 185 1.20 19.57 1.38
C ALA A 185 1.70 19.59 2.84
N PRO A 186 0.94 20.20 3.77
CA PRO A 186 1.24 20.10 5.20
C PRO A 186 1.45 18.64 5.64
N THR A 187 2.41 18.40 6.53
CA THR A 187 2.75 17.06 7.04
C THR A 187 1.54 16.20 7.50
N PRO A 188 0.48 16.76 8.13
CA PRO A 188 -0.72 15.98 8.47
C PRO A 188 -1.43 15.38 7.23
N VAL A 189 -1.33 16.00 6.05
CA VAL A 189 -1.89 15.47 4.80
C VAL A 189 -1.15 14.19 4.38
N SER A 190 0.18 14.15 4.52
CA SER A 190 0.95 12.94 4.24
C SER A 190 0.55 11.79 5.16
N ALA A 191 0.32 12.06 6.45
CA ALA A 191 -0.19 11.05 7.38
C ALA A 191 -1.64 10.62 7.06
N LEU A 192 -2.50 11.56 6.68
CA LEU A 192 -3.88 11.29 6.25
C LEU A 192 -3.94 10.35 5.04
N LEU A 193 -2.98 10.43 4.12
CA LEU A 193 -2.93 9.51 2.97
C LEU A 193 -3.00 8.05 3.44
N HIS A 194 -2.28 7.74 4.51
CA HIS A 194 -2.20 6.42 5.13
C HIS A 194 -3.40 6.08 6.03
N ALA A 195 -4.22 7.06 6.41
CA ALA A 195 -5.47 6.80 7.11
C ALA A 195 -6.50 6.08 6.21
N GLY A 196 -6.30 6.02 4.89
CA GLY A 196 -7.16 5.23 3.99
C GLY A 196 -7.24 5.73 2.55
N VAL A 197 -6.62 6.87 2.22
CA VAL A 197 -6.66 7.42 0.84
C VAL A 197 -5.84 6.55 -0.12
N VAL A 198 -4.56 6.31 0.18
CA VAL A 198 -3.68 5.49 -0.69
C VAL A 198 -4.04 4.01 -0.60
N ASN A 199 -4.50 3.56 0.57
CA ASN A 199 -4.97 2.20 0.80
C ASN A 199 -6.33 1.93 0.15
N GLY A 200 -7.06 2.97 -0.28
CA GLY A 200 -8.39 2.85 -0.87
C GLY A 200 -8.42 1.90 -2.06
N GLY A 201 -7.35 1.85 -2.87
CA GLY A 201 -7.24 0.89 -3.97
C GLY A 201 -7.18 -0.56 -3.49
N GLY A 202 -6.33 -0.88 -2.51
CA GLY A 202 -6.26 -2.23 -1.93
C GLY A 202 -7.57 -2.62 -1.24
N PHE A 203 -8.15 -1.71 -0.46
CA PHE A 203 -9.46 -1.91 0.17
C PHE A 203 -10.55 -2.21 -0.86
N LEU A 204 -10.58 -1.48 -1.99
CA LEU A 204 -11.55 -1.70 -3.04
C LEU A 204 -11.42 -3.12 -3.65
N LEU A 205 -10.20 -3.58 -3.92
CA LEU A 205 -9.96 -4.94 -4.42
C LEU A 205 -10.39 -6.01 -3.42
N ILE A 206 -10.11 -5.81 -2.13
CA ILE A 206 -10.53 -6.73 -1.06
C ILE A 206 -12.06 -6.74 -0.94
N ARG A 207 -12.71 -5.59 -1.07
CA ARG A 207 -14.17 -5.46 -0.95
C ARG A 207 -14.92 -6.22 -2.05
N PHE A 208 -14.33 -6.32 -3.24
CA PHE A 208 -14.85 -7.04 -4.39
C PHE A 208 -14.08 -8.35 -4.66
N ALA A 209 -13.51 -8.98 -3.63
CA ALA A 209 -12.62 -10.13 -3.76
C ALA A 209 -13.21 -11.27 -4.63
N ASP A 210 -14.46 -11.66 -4.40
CA ASP A 210 -15.11 -12.72 -5.19
C ASP A 210 -15.30 -12.34 -6.67
N LEU A 211 -15.63 -11.07 -6.94
CA LEU A 211 -15.69 -10.54 -8.31
C LEU A 211 -14.30 -10.52 -8.96
N MET A 212 -13.25 -10.20 -8.21
CA MET A 212 -11.88 -10.22 -8.72
C MET A 212 -11.41 -11.64 -9.07
N LEU A 213 -11.80 -12.64 -8.29
CA LEU A 213 -11.50 -14.06 -8.58
C LEU A 213 -12.14 -14.55 -9.89
N ALA A 214 -13.25 -13.95 -10.31
CA ALA A 214 -13.86 -14.23 -11.61
C ALA A 214 -13.04 -13.70 -12.80
N ALA A 215 -11.98 -12.92 -12.56
CA ALA A 215 -11.14 -12.29 -13.57
C ALA A 215 -9.64 -12.57 -13.34
N PRO A 216 -9.18 -13.84 -13.46
CA PRO A 216 -7.80 -14.22 -13.17
C PRO A 216 -6.76 -13.48 -14.02
N GLY A 217 -7.09 -13.12 -15.26
CA GLY A 217 -6.22 -12.28 -16.10
C GLY A 217 -5.98 -10.89 -15.51
N VAL A 218 -6.99 -10.28 -14.88
CA VAL A 218 -6.87 -8.97 -14.21
C VAL A 218 -5.99 -9.10 -12.96
N LEU A 219 -6.16 -10.16 -12.18
CA LEU A 219 -5.32 -10.48 -11.03
C LEU A 219 -3.85 -10.67 -11.43
N ALA A 220 -3.58 -11.40 -12.51
CA ALA A 220 -2.22 -11.56 -13.04
C ALA A 220 -1.59 -10.22 -13.45
N VAL A 221 -2.35 -9.32 -14.09
CA VAL A 221 -1.88 -7.96 -14.42
C VAL A 221 -1.57 -7.16 -13.16
N LEU A 222 -2.41 -7.24 -12.12
CA LEU A 222 -2.15 -6.59 -10.83
C LEU A 222 -0.90 -7.15 -10.15
N ALA A 223 -0.68 -8.46 -10.21
CA ALA A 223 0.52 -9.10 -9.68
C ALA A 223 1.79 -8.60 -10.38
N MET A 224 1.80 -8.55 -11.72
CA MET A 224 2.92 -8.03 -12.50
C MET A 224 3.18 -6.56 -12.22
N LEU A 225 2.15 -5.72 -12.35
CA LEU A 225 2.27 -4.27 -12.19
C LEU A 225 2.65 -3.88 -10.76
N GLY A 226 2.05 -4.55 -9.77
CA GLY A 226 2.34 -4.36 -8.36
C GLY A 226 3.76 -4.79 -8.00
N GLY A 227 4.19 -5.98 -8.46
CA GLY A 227 5.55 -6.46 -8.24
C GLY A 227 6.60 -5.55 -8.87
N PHE A 228 6.38 -5.11 -10.11
CA PHE A 228 7.25 -4.13 -10.78
C PHE A 228 7.29 -2.80 -10.01
N THR A 229 6.13 -2.24 -9.65
CA THR A 229 6.05 -0.99 -8.90
C THR A 229 6.76 -1.09 -7.54
N ALA A 230 6.65 -2.24 -6.87
CA ALA A 230 7.30 -2.50 -5.59
C ALA A 230 8.84 -2.45 -5.70
N LEU A 231 9.39 -3.17 -6.67
CA LEU A 231 10.83 -3.21 -6.93
C LEU A 231 11.35 -1.84 -7.39
N PHE A 232 10.65 -1.20 -8.32
CA PHE A 232 10.95 0.14 -8.80
C PHE A 232 10.99 1.16 -7.65
N GLY A 233 9.92 1.24 -6.85
CA GLY A 233 9.85 2.16 -5.72
C GLY A 233 10.92 1.90 -4.67
N ALA A 234 11.22 0.62 -4.37
CA ALA A 234 12.25 0.23 -3.42
C ALA A 234 13.65 0.67 -3.87
N LEU A 235 13.97 0.54 -5.16
CA LEU A 235 15.24 0.99 -5.72
C LEU A 235 15.35 2.53 -5.71
N VAL A 236 14.30 3.23 -6.13
CA VAL A 236 14.30 4.70 -6.18
C VAL A 236 14.43 5.30 -4.77
N MET A 237 13.71 4.74 -3.78
CA MET A 237 13.73 5.19 -2.39
C MET A 237 15.15 5.34 -1.81
N LEU A 238 16.06 4.42 -2.14
CA LEU A 238 17.45 4.40 -1.65
C LEU A 238 18.30 5.56 -2.17
N THR A 239 17.87 6.19 -3.27
CA THR A 239 18.60 7.27 -3.92
C THR A 239 18.10 8.67 -3.52
N GLN A 240 17.01 8.73 -2.76
CA GLN A 240 16.36 9.98 -2.39
C GLN A 240 17.10 10.67 -1.23
N PRO A 241 17.49 11.94 -1.37
CA PRO A 241 18.24 12.65 -0.33
C PRO A 241 17.36 13.14 0.83
N ALA A 242 16.08 13.43 0.57
CA ALA A 242 15.18 13.97 1.59
C ALA A 242 14.31 12.88 2.23
N VAL A 243 14.22 12.88 3.56
CA VAL A 243 13.47 11.88 4.34
C VAL A 243 12.01 11.75 3.87
N LYS A 244 11.29 12.86 3.67
CA LYS A 244 9.90 12.85 3.20
C LYS A 244 9.76 12.24 1.79
N THR A 245 10.67 12.58 0.87
CA THR A 245 10.66 12.01 -0.49
C THR A 245 10.97 10.52 -0.48
N SER A 246 11.95 10.08 0.31
CA SER A 246 12.26 8.66 0.49
C SER A 246 11.06 7.91 1.08
N LEU A 247 10.40 8.48 2.10
CA LEU A 247 9.17 7.94 2.65
C LEU A 247 8.04 7.86 1.62
N ALA A 248 7.89 8.84 0.72
CA ALA A 248 6.90 8.78 -0.34
C ALA A 248 7.17 7.64 -1.35
N TRP A 249 8.42 7.48 -1.77
CA TRP A 249 8.83 6.37 -2.65
C TRP A 249 8.67 5.00 -1.98
N SER A 250 8.92 4.93 -0.69
CA SER A 250 8.62 3.73 0.09
C SER A 250 7.13 3.42 0.15
N THR A 251 6.26 4.44 0.11
CA THR A 251 4.81 4.24 -0.01
C THR A 251 4.46 3.68 -1.38
N VAL A 252 5.03 4.20 -2.47
CA VAL A 252 4.87 3.64 -3.82
C VAL A 252 5.26 2.15 -3.83
N ALA A 253 6.41 1.81 -3.22
CA ALA A 253 6.89 0.44 -3.15
C ALA A 253 5.92 -0.48 -2.39
N GLN A 254 5.45 -0.06 -1.21
CA GLN A 254 4.55 -0.85 -0.37
C GLN A 254 3.15 -0.98 -0.97
N MET A 255 2.62 0.07 -1.59
CA MET A 255 1.37 -0.03 -2.35
C MET A 255 1.50 -0.95 -3.56
N GLY A 256 2.66 -0.96 -4.24
CA GLY A 256 2.97 -1.96 -5.26
C GLY A 256 2.95 -3.39 -4.69
N PHE A 257 3.55 -3.59 -3.53
CA PHE A 257 3.55 -4.89 -2.87
C PHE A 257 2.15 -5.33 -2.42
N MET A 258 1.31 -4.40 -1.98
CA MET A 258 -0.11 -4.65 -1.70
C MET A 258 -0.89 -5.03 -2.98
N MET A 259 -0.63 -4.38 -4.12
CA MET A 259 -1.22 -4.78 -5.40
C MET A 259 -0.76 -6.17 -5.85
N LEU A 260 0.50 -6.53 -5.59
CA LEU A 260 1.01 -7.89 -5.78
C LEU A 260 0.24 -8.90 -4.91
N GLN A 261 0.03 -8.61 -3.63
CA GLN A 261 -0.75 -9.47 -2.73
C GLN A 261 -2.19 -9.66 -3.21
N CYS A 262 -2.88 -8.57 -3.59
CA CYS A 262 -4.22 -8.66 -4.17
C CYS A 262 -4.21 -9.46 -5.49
N GLY A 263 -3.23 -9.25 -6.36
CA GLY A 263 -3.06 -9.96 -7.62
C GLY A 263 -2.77 -11.46 -7.46
N LEU A 264 -2.17 -11.87 -6.33
CA LEU A 264 -2.01 -13.27 -5.94
C LEU A 264 -3.20 -13.81 -5.12
N ALA A 265 -4.31 -13.07 -5.07
CA ALA A 265 -5.51 -13.41 -4.29
C ALA A 265 -5.24 -13.67 -2.79
N LEU A 266 -4.26 -12.99 -2.22
CA LEU A 266 -3.93 -13.00 -0.79
C LEU A 266 -4.66 -11.87 -0.06
N PHE A 267 -5.98 -11.77 -0.22
CA PHE A 267 -6.78 -10.65 0.32
C PHE A 267 -6.66 -10.46 1.85
N PRO A 268 -6.65 -11.52 2.69
CA PRO A 268 -6.41 -11.36 4.12
C PRO A 268 -5.05 -10.73 4.44
N LEU A 269 -3.99 -11.13 3.71
CA LEU A 269 -2.65 -10.58 3.90
C LEU A 269 -2.54 -9.15 3.36
N ALA A 270 -3.28 -8.81 2.30
CA ALA A 270 -3.39 -7.43 1.83
C ALA A 270 -4.11 -6.53 2.85
N LEU A 271 -5.14 -7.04 3.56
CA LEU A 271 -5.76 -6.31 4.66
C LEU A 271 -4.78 -6.10 5.84
N LEU A 272 -4.04 -7.15 6.21
CA LEU A 272 -2.98 -7.04 7.22
C LEU A 272 -1.92 -6.03 6.80
N HIS A 273 -1.51 -6.04 5.53
CA HIS A 273 -0.59 -5.06 4.98
C HIS A 273 -1.13 -3.65 5.18
N ILE A 274 -2.39 -3.38 4.79
CA ILE A 274 -3.01 -2.06 4.96
C ILE A 274 -2.88 -1.60 6.42
N VAL A 275 -3.21 -2.43 7.40
CA VAL A 275 -3.10 -2.09 8.83
C VAL A 275 -1.65 -1.78 9.22
N ALA A 276 -0.73 -2.70 8.97
CA ALA A 276 0.67 -2.57 9.37
C ALA A 276 1.33 -1.35 8.70
N HIS A 277 1.13 -1.19 7.39
CA HIS A 277 1.67 -0.08 6.61
C HIS A 277 1.12 1.26 7.09
N SER A 278 -0.17 1.35 7.35
CA SER A 278 -0.82 2.61 7.75
C SER A 278 -0.30 3.11 9.09
N LEU A 279 -0.20 2.22 10.08
CA LEU A 279 0.31 2.56 11.42
C LEU A 279 1.77 3.00 11.35
N TYR A 280 2.62 2.20 10.71
CA TYR A 280 4.05 2.52 10.58
C TYR A 280 4.29 3.80 9.78
N LYS A 281 3.56 4.02 8.68
CA LYS A 281 3.77 5.20 7.84
C LYS A 281 3.21 6.47 8.43
N ALA A 282 2.03 6.43 9.06
CA ALA A 282 1.52 7.58 9.79
C ALA A 282 2.53 8.01 10.86
N HIS A 283 3.08 7.07 11.62
CA HIS A 283 4.15 7.35 12.58
C HIS A 283 5.40 7.94 11.91
N ALA A 284 5.93 7.31 10.86
CA ALA A 284 7.15 7.74 10.18
C ALA A 284 7.03 9.15 9.57
N PHE A 285 5.90 9.49 8.95
CA PHE A 285 5.68 10.83 8.41
C PHE A 285 5.56 11.90 9.50
N LEU A 286 4.83 11.63 10.58
CA LEU A 286 4.69 12.57 11.69
C LEU A 286 6.00 12.76 12.47
N ALA A 287 6.82 11.69 12.58
CA ALA A 287 8.13 11.73 13.22
C ALA A 287 9.23 12.35 12.33
N SER A 288 9.04 12.39 11.00
CA SER A 288 10.06 12.89 10.06
C SER A 288 10.44 14.35 10.28
N GLY A 289 9.58 15.14 10.94
CA GLY A 289 9.86 16.54 11.26
C GLY A 289 11.02 16.76 12.23
N GLY A 290 11.35 15.78 13.08
CA GLY A 290 12.46 15.86 14.04
C GLY A 290 13.71 15.06 13.64
N ALA A 291 13.72 14.47 12.44
CA ALA A 291 14.77 13.56 12.01
C ALA A 291 16.12 14.27 11.83
N VAL A 292 16.11 15.52 11.39
CA VAL A 292 17.34 16.30 11.16
C VAL A 292 18.01 16.63 12.49
N GLU A 293 17.25 17.06 13.49
CA GLU A 293 17.72 17.35 14.84
C GLU A 293 18.31 16.09 15.51
N GLN A 294 17.65 14.95 15.35
CA GLN A 294 18.14 13.66 15.86
C GLN A 294 19.49 13.27 15.25
N VAL A 295 19.64 13.41 13.94
CA VAL A 295 20.91 13.11 13.24
C VAL A 295 22.00 14.09 13.65
N ALA A 296 21.69 15.38 13.75
CA ALA A 296 22.63 16.42 14.18
C ALA A 296 23.10 16.23 15.63
N ALA A 297 22.28 15.62 16.49
CA ALA A 297 22.65 15.31 17.88
C ALA A 297 23.69 14.17 18.00
N ILE A 298 23.95 13.40 16.95
CA ILE A 298 24.92 12.29 16.96
C ILE A 298 26.35 12.85 16.89
N ARG A 299 27.00 12.99 18.06
CA ARG A 299 28.34 13.60 18.17
C ARG A 299 29.49 12.74 17.64
N ARG A 300 29.36 11.41 17.66
CA ARG A 300 30.38 10.46 17.20
C ARG A 300 29.71 9.26 16.52
N PRO A 301 29.52 9.30 15.19
CA PRO A 301 29.10 8.11 14.47
C PRO A 301 30.19 7.04 14.63
N GLY A 302 29.80 5.84 15.09
CA GLY A 302 30.72 4.70 15.08
C GLY A 302 31.08 4.27 13.66
N PRO A 303 32.07 3.37 13.48
CA PRO A 303 32.40 2.83 12.17
C PRO A 303 31.17 2.13 11.55
N VAL A 304 30.91 2.38 10.27
CA VAL A 304 29.84 1.72 9.53
C VAL A 304 30.29 0.29 9.24
N ALA A 305 29.68 -0.68 9.92
CA ALA A 305 29.97 -2.09 9.68
C ALA A 305 29.33 -2.51 8.34
N VAL A 306 30.17 -2.84 7.36
CA VAL A 306 29.73 -3.30 6.03
C VAL A 306 29.77 -4.83 5.98
N PRO A 307 28.65 -5.52 5.68
CA PRO A 307 28.65 -6.96 5.55
C PRO A 307 29.34 -7.39 4.24
N ASN A 308 30.22 -8.37 4.34
CA ASN A 308 30.81 -9.04 3.18
C ASN A 308 29.84 -10.10 2.60
N GLY A 309 30.16 -10.66 1.43
CA GLY A 309 29.31 -11.65 0.74
C GLY A 309 29.01 -12.90 1.57
N SER A 310 29.96 -13.38 2.38
CA SER A 310 29.77 -14.56 3.22
C SER A 310 28.89 -14.27 4.45
N ALA A 311 28.96 -13.06 5.02
CA ALA A 311 28.05 -12.60 6.06
C ALA A 311 26.62 -12.49 5.53
N VAL A 312 26.43 -11.96 4.32
CA VAL A 312 25.11 -11.94 3.66
C VAL A 312 24.61 -13.36 3.44
N GLY A 313 25.41 -14.26 2.86
CA GLY A 313 25.02 -15.67 2.66
C GLY A 313 24.61 -16.38 3.96
N ARG A 314 25.39 -16.21 5.03
CA ARG A 314 25.05 -16.74 6.37
C ARG A 314 23.76 -16.13 6.91
N ALA A 315 23.55 -14.83 6.73
CA ALA A 315 22.32 -14.16 7.17
C ALA A 315 21.06 -14.72 6.48
N PHE A 316 21.14 -15.03 5.18
CA PHE A 316 20.05 -15.68 4.45
C PHE A 316 19.77 -17.10 4.96
N LEU A 317 20.80 -17.89 5.23
CA LEU A 317 20.63 -19.24 5.81
C LEU A 317 20.01 -19.18 7.22
N ILE A 318 20.46 -18.24 8.06
CA ILE A 318 19.90 -18.05 9.40
C ILE A 318 18.44 -17.57 9.31
N ALA A 319 18.14 -16.62 8.40
CA ALA A 319 16.77 -16.16 8.18
C ALA A 319 15.84 -17.30 7.74
N LEU A 320 16.33 -18.17 6.83
CA LEU A 320 15.59 -19.36 6.40
C LEU A 320 15.36 -20.32 7.58
N ALA A 321 16.38 -20.57 8.40
CA ALA A 321 16.25 -21.43 9.58
C ALA A 321 15.26 -20.85 10.61
N ILE A 322 15.29 -19.55 10.86
CA ILE A 322 14.32 -18.83 11.71
C ILE A 322 12.91 -18.99 11.16
N TYR A 323 12.72 -18.77 9.85
CA TYR A 323 11.42 -18.88 9.21
C TYR A 323 10.86 -20.31 9.28
N LEU A 324 11.68 -21.32 8.96
CA LEU A 324 11.28 -22.72 9.03
C LEU A 324 10.98 -23.15 10.48
N GLY A 325 11.84 -22.80 11.43
CA GLY A 325 11.66 -23.14 12.85
C GLY A 325 10.42 -22.51 13.47
N ILE A 326 10.16 -21.23 13.18
CA ILE A 326 8.94 -20.56 13.66
C ILE A 326 7.71 -21.11 12.92
N GLY A 327 7.80 -21.33 11.61
CA GLY A 327 6.72 -21.89 10.82
C GLY A 327 6.29 -23.29 11.30
N THR A 328 7.25 -24.16 11.63
CA THR A 328 6.95 -25.49 12.20
C THR A 328 6.39 -25.38 13.61
N ALA A 329 6.93 -24.51 14.47
CA ALA A 329 6.40 -24.29 15.82
C ALA A 329 4.94 -23.79 15.81
N PHE A 330 4.62 -22.84 14.93
CA PHE A 330 3.24 -22.40 14.70
C PHE A 330 2.38 -23.54 14.16
N GLY A 331 2.90 -24.36 13.25
CA GLY A 331 2.23 -25.56 12.74
C GLY A 331 1.89 -26.58 13.85
N PHE A 332 2.78 -26.77 14.82
CA PHE A 332 2.48 -27.63 15.98
C PHE A 332 1.44 -27.02 16.93
N THR A 333 1.42 -25.69 17.07
CA THR A 333 0.55 -25.00 18.05
C THR A 333 -0.85 -24.74 17.51
N PHE A 334 -0.96 -24.32 16.24
CA PHE A 334 -2.21 -23.91 15.59
C PHE A 334 -2.66 -24.88 14.49
N GLY A 335 -1.92 -25.96 14.27
CA GLY A 335 -2.14 -26.95 13.22
C GLY A 335 -1.33 -26.66 11.96
N PHE A 336 -0.88 -27.73 11.29
CA PHE A 336 -0.29 -27.66 9.95
C PHE A 336 -1.39 -27.44 8.91
N GLY A 337 -2.06 -26.29 8.98
CA GLY A 337 -3.00 -25.89 7.94
C GLY A 337 -2.29 -25.81 6.58
N HIS A 338 -2.99 -26.18 5.51
CA HIS A 338 -2.46 -26.06 4.16
C HIS A 338 -2.25 -24.58 3.81
N LYS A 339 -1.01 -24.09 3.88
CA LYS A 339 -0.67 -22.76 3.37
C LYS A 339 -0.67 -22.78 1.84
N SER A 340 -1.35 -21.81 1.24
CA SER A 340 -1.34 -21.67 -0.21
C SER A 340 0.09 -21.44 -0.73
N PRO A 341 0.45 -21.94 -1.92
CA PRO A 341 1.75 -21.66 -2.51
C PRO A 341 2.02 -20.15 -2.65
N GLN A 342 0.98 -19.36 -2.91
CA GLN A 342 1.05 -17.90 -2.95
C GLN A 342 1.50 -17.31 -1.59
N ALA A 343 0.94 -17.80 -0.47
CA ALA A 343 1.33 -17.34 0.87
C ALA A 343 2.76 -17.77 1.22
N LEU A 344 3.21 -18.95 0.75
CA LEU A 344 4.59 -19.40 0.90
C LEU A 344 5.56 -18.54 0.08
N ALA A 345 5.21 -18.17 -1.16
CA ALA A 345 6.01 -17.26 -1.97
C ALA A 345 6.16 -15.88 -1.31
N LEU A 346 5.08 -15.33 -0.73
CA LEU A 346 5.14 -14.08 0.03
C LEU A 346 5.99 -14.23 1.30
N GLY A 347 5.89 -15.38 1.98
CA GLY A 347 6.73 -15.74 3.11
C GLY A 347 8.22 -15.81 2.76
N ALA A 348 8.56 -16.31 1.56
CA ALA A 348 9.94 -16.29 1.07
C ALA A 348 10.46 -14.85 0.88
N ILE A 349 9.61 -13.93 0.42
CA ILE A 349 9.99 -12.51 0.31
C ILE A 349 10.27 -11.89 1.69
N LEU A 350 9.55 -12.29 2.74
CA LEU A 350 9.83 -11.86 4.10
C LEU A 350 11.22 -12.30 4.58
N ILE A 351 11.66 -13.52 4.23
CA ILE A 351 12.99 -14.04 4.57
C ILE A 351 14.07 -13.05 4.10
N PHE A 352 13.91 -12.43 2.93
CA PHE A 352 14.87 -11.46 2.42
C PHE A 352 15.00 -10.21 3.30
N GLY A 353 13.88 -9.70 3.83
CA GLY A 353 13.90 -8.59 4.79
C GLY A 353 14.55 -8.95 6.13
N VAL A 354 14.25 -10.15 6.64
CA VAL A 354 14.87 -10.69 7.86
C VAL A 354 16.37 -10.91 7.67
N ALA A 355 16.78 -11.45 6.51
CA ALA A 355 18.17 -11.65 6.14
C ALA A 355 18.94 -10.32 6.05
N TYR A 356 18.32 -9.28 5.48
CA TYR A 356 18.91 -7.94 5.44
C TYR A 356 19.18 -7.39 6.84
N LEU A 357 18.24 -7.52 7.79
CA LEU A 357 18.44 -7.12 9.19
C LEU A 357 19.56 -7.90 9.88
N LEU A 358 19.62 -9.22 9.64
CA LEU A 358 20.68 -10.08 10.19
C LEU A 358 22.05 -9.76 9.61
N ALA A 359 22.14 -9.47 8.31
CA ALA A 359 23.40 -9.18 7.63
C ALA A 359 24.11 -7.98 8.28
N GLN A 360 23.37 -6.94 8.67
CA GLN A 360 23.94 -5.78 9.37
C GLN A 360 24.57 -6.15 10.72
N GLY A 361 23.99 -7.10 11.45
CA GLY A 361 24.55 -7.57 12.72
C GLY A 361 25.66 -8.60 12.59
N LEU A 362 25.83 -9.21 11.41
CA LEU A 362 26.88 -10.19 11.11
C LEU A 362 28.07 -9.60 10.34
N ALA A 363 28.07 -8.28 10.10
CA ALA A 363 29.20 -7.59 9.52
C ALA A 363 30.46 -7.72 10.42
N ASP A 364 31.65 -7.80 9.83
CA ASP A 364 32.87 -8.19 10.55
C ASP A 364 33.23 -7.22 11.69
N ALA A 365 32.94 -5.93 11.52
CA ALA A 365 33.15 -4.89 12.52
C ALA A 365 31.97 -4.73 13.50
N ALA A 366 30.92 -5.55 13.40
CA ALA A 366 29.72 -5.43 14.23
C ALA A 366 29.99 -5.88 15.67
N PRO A 367 29.68 -5.06 16.69
CA PRO A 367 29.85 -5.46 18.08
C PRO A 367 28.81 -6.53 18.45
N ARG A 368 29.18 -7.50 19.29
CA ARG A 368 28.28 -8.60 19.72
C ARG A 368 26.88 -8.16 20.19
N PRO A 369 26.72 -7.02 20.90
CA PRO A 369 25.40 -6.50 21.23
C PRO A 369 24.52 -6.17 20.01
N LEU A 370 25.11 -5.69 18.91
CA LEU A 370 24.39 -5.41 17.67
C LEU A 370 23.88 -6.71 17.04
N THR A 371 24.74 -7.74 16.93
CA THR A 371 24.35 -9.08 16.44
C THR A 371 23.21 -9.67 17.26
N ARG A 372 23.27 -9.55 18.59
CA ARG A 372 22.19 -10.02 19.47
C ARG A 372 20.90 -9.25 19.22
N ARG A 373 20.95 -7.92 19.06
CA ARG A 373 19.78 -7.09 18.80
C ARG A 373 19.15 -7.40 17.43
N THR A 374 19.95 -7.50 16.37
CA THR A 374 19.43 -7.83 15.04
C THR A 374 18.84 -9.23 14.99
N ALA A 375 19.42 -10.20 15.71
CA ALA A 375 18.84 -11.53 15.85
C ALA A 375 17.51 -11.52 16.61
N ILE A 376 17.42 -10.78 17.72
CA ILE A 376 16.16 -10.60 18.46
C ILE A 376 15.10 -9.95 17.57
N TYR A 377 15.44 -8.88 16.85
CA TYR A 377 14.50 -8.20 15.96
C TYR A 377 14.08 -9.08 14.77
N ALA A 378 15.00 -9.86 14.20
CA ALA A 378 14.71 -10.83 13.15
C ALA A 378 13.70 -11.90 13.62
N SER A 379 13.95 -12.50 14.79
CA SER A 379 13.05 -13.48 15.38
C SER A 379 11.70 -12.87 15.75
N ALA A 380 11.69 -11.68 16.36
CA ALA A 380 10.46 -10.97 16.71
C ALA A 380 9.63 -10.61 15.47
N ALA A 381 10.28 -10.15 14.39
CA ALA A 381 9.62 -9.86 13.13
C ALA A 381 9.00 -11.12 12.50
N ALA A 382 9.72 -12.25 12.52
CA ALA A 382 9.22 -13.52 12.01
C ALA A 382 8.03 -14.04 12.86
N ILE A 383 8.15 -14.06 14.20
CA ILE A 383 7.04 -14.44 15.10
C ILE A 383 5.83 -13.54 14.87
N GLY A 384 6.05 -12.22 14.82
CA GLY A 384 5.00 -11.23 14.58
C GLY A 384 4.31 -11.46 13.25
N TYR A 385 5.05 -11.76 12.18
CA TYR A 385 4.47 -12.07 10.87
C TYR A 385 3.56 -13.31 10.92
N PHE A 386 4.04 -14.44 11.46
CA PHE A 386 3.24 -15.67 11.52
C PHE A 386 2.01 -15.50 12.42
N ALA A 387 2.15 -14.82 13.56
CA ALA A 387 1.03 -14.52 14.45
C ALA A 387 -0.02 -13.64 13.76
N LEU A 388 0.41 -12.53 13.15
CA LEU A 388 -0.50 -11.60 12.47
C LEU A 388 -1.12 -12.20 11.21
N GLN A 389 -0.38 -13.02 10.45
CA GLN A 389 -0.93 -13.76 9.31
C GLN A 389 -2.06 -14.68 9.78
N THR A 390 -1.80 -15.50 10.80
CA THR A 390 -2.79 -16.43 11.35
C THR A 390 -4.01 -15.69 11.88
N ALA A 391 -3.79 -14.58 12.59
CA ALA A 391 -4.87 -13.73 13.09
C ALA A 391 -5.69 -13.08 11.97
N ALA A 392 -5.06 -12.63 10.88
CA ALA A 392 -5.75 -12.03 9.74
C ALA A 392 -6.60 -13.05 8.96
N GLU A 393 -6.06 -14.25 8.72
CA GLU A 393 -6.79 -15.36 8.11
C GLU A 393 -7.98 -15.78 8.97
N TRP A 394 -7.78 -15.93 10.29
CA TRP A 394 -8.84 -16.23 11.24
C TRP A 394 -9.92 -15.15 11.29
N LEU A 395 -9.53 -13.87 11.35
CA LEU A 395 -10.45 -12.74 11.46
C LEU A 395 -11.33 -12.59 10.20
N THR A 396 -10.79 -12.92 9.03
CA THR A 396 -11.48 -12.77 7.74
C THR A 396 -12.12 -14.06 7.23
N ALA A 397 -12.00 -15.16 7.98
CA ALA A 397 -12.60 -16.43 7.65
C ALA A 397 -14.13 -16.29 7.44
N GLY A 398 -14.63 -16.78 6.30
CA GLY A 398 -16.04 -16.68 5.93
C GLY A 398 -16.49 -15.31 5.40
N VAL A 399 -15.61 -14.29 5.40
CA VAL A 399 -15.87 -12.99 4.77
C VAL A 399 -15.10 -12.83 3.47
N LEU A 400 -13.84 -13.28 3.44
CA LEU A 400 -13.00 -13.27 2.25
C LEU A 400 -12.85 -14.68 1.68
N PRO A 401 -12.81 -14.83 0.34
CA PRO A 401 -12.62 -16.12 -0.29
C PRO A 401 -11.22 -16.67 -0.01
N ALA A 402 -11.11 -18.00 0.01
CA ALA A 402 -9.82 -18.67 0.07
C ALA A 402 -9.02 -18.43 -1.20
N THR A 403 -7.69 -18.42 -1.08
CA THR A 403 -6.80 -18.28 -2.23
C THR A 403 -6.97 -19.50 -3.16
N PRO A 404 -7.24 -19.30 -4.47
CA PRO A 404 -7.41 -20.39 -5.41
C PRO A 404 -6.09 -21.15 -5.65
N ALA A 405 -6.19 -22.38 -6.14
CA ALA A 405 -5.01 -23.14 -6.55
C ALA A 405 -4.30 -22.44 -7.73
N PRO A 406 -2.98 -22.22 -7.66
CA PRO A 406 -2.28 -21.43 -8.66
C PRO A 406 -2.24 -22.13 -10.02
N GLY A 407 -2.67 -21.41 -11.06
CA GLY A 407 -2.48 -21.80 -12.45
C GLY A 407 -1.04 -21.64 -12.93
N ARG A 408 -0.74 -22.05 -14.17
CA ARG A 408 0.61 -21.96 -14.76
C ARG A 408 1.15 -20.53 -14.79
N LEU A 409 0.30 -19.56 -15.13
CA LEU A 409 0.67 -18.15 -15.15
C LEU A 409 1.02 -17.67 -13.74
N GLU A 410 0.20 -18.00 -12.74
CA GLU A 410 0.46 -17.62 -11.35
C GLU A 410 1.75 -18.23 -10.80
N TRP A 411 2.04 -19.50 -11.09
CA TRP A 411 3.33 -20.12 -10.77
C TRP A 411 4.52 -19.37 -11.36
N THR A 412 4.38 -18.93 -12.62
CA THR A 412 5.41 -18.15 -13.30
C THR A 412 5.60 -16.79 -12.62
N LEU A 413 4.50 -16.11 -12.28
CA LEU A 413 4.53 -14.81 -11.61
C LEU A 413 5.10 -14.89 -10.19
N MET A 414 4.74 -15.91 -9.42
CA MET A 414 5.31 -16.14 -8.08
C MET A 414 6.81 -16.38 -8.15
N THR A 415 7.25 -17.24 -9.08
CA THR A 415 8.67 -17.55 -9.27
C THR A 415 9.44 -16.29 -9.68
N LEU A 416 8.92 -15.53 -10.65
CA LEU A 416 9.50 -14.27 -11.08
C LEU A 416 9.59 -13.26 -9.93
N ALA A 417 8.52 -13.14 -9.12
CA ALA A 417 8.50 -12.25 -7.97
C ALA A 417 9.58 -12.64 -6.95
N VAL A 418 9.59 -13.90 -6.49
CA VAL A 418 10.57 -14.36 -5.49
C VAL A 418 12.01 -14.16 -5.99
N LEU A 419 12.31 -14.50 -7.25
CA LEU A 419 13.64 -14.31 -7.83
C LEU A 419 14.01 -12.83 -7.93
N SER A 420 13.09 -11.97 -8.38
CA SER A 420 13.36 -10.54 -8.56
C SER A 420 13.55 -9.83 -7.22
N PHE A 421 12.71 -10.11 -6.23
CA PHE A 421 12.87 -9.59 -4.87
C PHE A 421 14.14 -10.12 -4.20
N GLY A 422 14.48 -11.40 -4.40
CA GLY A 422 15.71 -12.00 -3.89
C GLY A 422 16.96 -11.33 -4.48
N LEU A 423 16.99 -11.13 -5.79
CA LEU A 423 18.08 -10.43 -6.48
C LEU A 423 18.25 -9.00 -5.95
N VAL A 424 17.15 -8.25 -5.82
CA VAL A 424 17.20 -6.88 -5.29
C VAL A 424 17.64 -6.88 -3.82
N ALA A 425 17.18 -7.82 -3.00
CA ALA A 425 17.59 -7.89 -1.60
C ALA A 425 19.09 -8.19 -1.43
N VAL A 426 19.64 -9.11 -2.23
CA VAL A 426 21.08 -9.40 -2.25
C VAL A 426 21.85 -8.17 -2.74
N ALA A 427 21.40 -7.53 -3.82
CA ALA A 427 22.03 -6.32 -4.33
C ALA A 427 22.03 -5.20 -3.27
N GLN A 428 20.92 -5.00 -2.56
CA GLN A 428 20.81 -4.02 -1.47
C GLN A 428 21.72 -4.35 -0.27
N ALA A 429 21.80 -5.63 0.13
CA ALA A 429 22.67 -6.05 1.22
C ALA A 429 24.16 -5.83 0.91
N LEU A 430 24.54 -6.01 -0.36
CA LEU A 430 25.92 -5.81 -0.83
C LEU A 430 26.20 -4.38 -1.31
N PHE A 431 25.19 -3.51 -1.37
CA PHE A 431 25.29 -2.15 -1.92
C PHE A 431 26.52 -1.37 -1.43
N PRO A 432 26.87 -1.37 -0.12
CA PRO A 432 28.02 -0.60 0.34
C PRO A 432 29.37 -1.02 -0.28
N LEU A 433 29.49 -2.26 -0.77
CA LEU A 433 30.72 -2.77 -1.40
C LEU A 433 30.93 -2.23 -2.82
N TRP A 434 29.86 -1.86 -3.52
CA TRP A 434 29.90 -1.43 -4.92
C TRP A 434 29.32 -0.03 -5.16
N ALA A 435 28.95 0.68 -4.09
CA ALA A 435 28.38 2.02 -4.16
C ALA A 435 29.30 3.06 -4.83
N SER A 436 30.62 2.87 -4.77
CA SER A 436 31.62 3.75 -5.40
C SER A 436 31.89 3.42 -6.87
N HIS A 437 31.35 2.32 -7.39
CA HIS A 437 31.59 1.91 -8.78
C HIS A 437 30.95 2.94 -9.76
N PRO A 438 31.63 3.35 -10.85
CA PRO A 438 31.11 4.35 -11.78
C PRO A 438 29.71 4.02 -12.34
N ALA A 439 29.44 2.74 -12.62
CA ALA A 439 28.12 2.30 -13.07
C ALA A 439 27.01 2.53 -12.01
N ALA A 440 27.33 2.40 -10.72
CA ALA A 440 26.38 2.66 -9.63
C ALA A 440 26.09 4.17 -9.52
N ALA A 441 27.11 5.02 -9.71
CA ALA A 441 26.94 6.47 -9.76
C ALA A 441 26.05 6.89 -10.95
N GLY A 442 26.26 6.31 -12.14
CA GLY A 442 25.40 6.53 -13.30
C GLY A 442 23.96 6.08 -13.06
N LEU A 443 23.76 4.87 -12.55
CA LEU A 443 22.44 4.33 -12.24
C LEU A 443 21.70 5.18 -11.20
N ARG A 444 22.41 5.71 -10.19
CA ARG A 444 21.84 6.59 -9.16
C ARG A 444 21.18 7.83 -9.77
N VAL A 445 21.75 8.43 -10.82
CA VAL A 445 21.16 9.60 -11.49
C VAL A 445 19.81 9.27 -12.12
N HIS A 446 19.70 8.11 -12.77
CA HIS A 446 18.43 7.68 -13.37
C HIS A 446 17.40 7.28 -12.31
N LEU A 447 17.84 6.58 -11.26
CA LEU A 447 16.97 6.15 -10.17
C LEU A 447 16.47 7.34 -9.33
N SER A 448 17.32 8.33 -9.02
CA SER A 448 16.90 9.50 -8.24
C SER A 448 15.79 10.30 -8.92
N ASN A 449 15.75 10.27 -10.25
CA ASN A 449 14.72 10.88 -11.08
C ASN A 449 13.53 9.95 -11.39
N GLY A 450 13.43 8.77 -10.73
CA GLY A 450 12.34 7.82 -10.95
C GLY A 450 12.25 7.32 -12.40
N LEU A 451 13.41 7.09 -13.03
CA LEU A 451 13.54 6.73 -14.45
C LEU A 451 12.83 7.72 -15.40
N TYR A 452 12.66 8.98 -14.98
CA TYR A 452 12.03 10.06 -15.76
C TYR A 452 10.58 9.77 -16.19
N ALA A 453 9.95 8.74 -15.63
CA ALA A 453 8.56 8.40 -15.92
C ALA A 453 7.63 9.57 -15.57
N ASN A 454 7.89 10.20 -14.43
CA ASN A 454 7.15 11.36 -13.99
C ASN A 454 7.30 12.57 -14.94
N ALA A 455 8.51 12.85 -15.42
CA ALA A 455 8.76 13.92 -16.39
C ALA A 455 8.00 13.69 -17.71
N THR A 456 7.91 12.44 -18.14
CA THR A 456 7.13 12.04 -19.32
C THR A 456 5.64 12.33 -19.10
N ILE A 457 5.10 11.96 -17.94
CA ILE A 457 3.71 12.27 -17.57
C ILE A 457 3.49 13.78 -17.49
N ASP A 458 4.41 14.56 -16.92
CA ASP A 458 4.28 16.02 -16.88
C ASP A 458 4.24 16.65 -18.27
N ARG A 459 5.03 16.14 -19.21
CA ARG A 459 5.00 16.59 -20.60
C ARG A 459 3.65 16.26 -21.24
N LEU A 460 3.14 15.04 -21.06
CA LEU A 460 1.84 14.61 -21.60
C LEU A 460 0.69 15.45 -21.04
N LEU A 461 0.75 15.78 -19.76
CA LEU A 461 -0.25 16.63 -19.14
C LEU A 461 -0.05 18.10 -19.51
N GLY A 462 1.10 18.54 -19.99
CA GLY A 462 1.40 19.97 -20.17
C GLY A 462 1.68 20.70 -18.85
N GLY A 463 2.20 19.99 -17.83
CA GLY A 463 2.56 20.54 -16.52
C GLY A 463 3.64 21.63 -16.56
N TRP A 464 4.34 21.77 -17.69
CA TRP A 464 5.37 22.78 -17.93
C TRP A 464 4.80 24.11 -18.42
N SER A 465 3.53 24.16 -18.84
CA SER A 465 2.91 25.44 -19.24
C SER A 465 2.56 26.23 -17.98
N VAL A 466 3.41 27.17 -17.60
CA VAL A 466 2.98 28.31 -16.79
C VAL A 466 2.07 29.12 -17.70
N ARG A 467 0.76 28.86 -17.69
CA ARG A 467 -0.16 29.86 -18.27
C ARG A 467 0.02 31.10 -17.42
N LYS A 468 0.64 32.13 -17.99
CA LYS A 468 0.58 33.49 -17.45
C LYS A 468 -0.90 33.78 -17.21
N THR A 469 -1.28 33.92 -15.95
CA THR A 469 -2.54 34.57 -15.60
C THR A 469 -2.43 35.99 -16.11
N SER A 470 -3.09 36.26 -17.24
CA SER A 470 -3.38 37.62 -17.71
C SER A 470 -4.38 38.29 -16.80
#